data_AF-A0A2V8A282-F1
#
_entry.id   AF-A0A2V8A282-F1
#
_cell.length_a   1.000
_cell.length_b   1.000
_cell.length_c   1.000
_cell.angle_alpha   90.00
_cell.angle_beta   90.00
_cell.angle_gamma   90.00
#
_symmetry.space_group_name_H-M   'P 1'
#
loop_
_entity.id
_entity.type
_entity.pdbx_description
1 polymer ?
#
loop_
_entity_poly.entity_id
_entity_poly.type
_entity_poly.pdbx_seq_one_letter_code
_entity_poly.pdbx_strand_id
1 'polypeptide(L)'
;MPLDRPPLIDWYRRNRARSRALFDLVDDEAYYTKPIALRHPIVFYEGHLPAFSFNTLVKKALGGASIDGRLETLFARGIDPHETAGPKETVADAAWPTREVVHQFAEEADHQVLRALANADVDRPGDALLDRGEAVFAILEHEAMHQETLLYMWHRLPLARKRRPAGYSPRTNGAPPRHEWIEIPAGRATLGVDRAAVPFGWDNEFSALTCDVPAFAIDQHDVTSQQFLEFVDAGGYRDQQWWRPEDWEWVQREQVTHPLFWEVHDDDWFWRGMFALVPLPAAWPVYVSNAEARAYARWRGGRLPTEAEFQRAAFGSPDGERLHPWGCETPSAVHGVFDFSSWDPEPAGTHPKGNSAWNVHDLVGNGWEWTTTTVPGISSHGVVSRILSGLLRRRARRDEGRVARDRARAAASHVPQLVSPTVPIRICHFPLRHGPPPQPPKLGSSPTTSRTTWRCHRVSCPRSTSTTRSGRRCSRRSASSRGTASRAQSSGSSSVIAAS
;
A
#
# COMPACT_ATOMS: atom_id res chain seq x y z
N MET A 1 -23.55 -3.21 -16.79
CA MET A 1 -23.41 -4.55 -17.41
C MET A 1 -23.49 -5.56 -16.29
N PRO A 2 -24.00 -6.78 -16.50
CA PRO A 2 -23.92 -7.83 -15.50
C PRO A 2 -22.44 -8.12 -15.17
N LEU A 3 -22.18 -8.45 -13.90
CA LEU A 3 -20.84 -8.79 -13.41
C LEU A 3 -20.26 -10.02 -14.11
N ASP A 4 -18.99 -9.96 -14.51
CA ASP A 4 -18.28 -11.10 -15.08
C ASP A 4 -17.82 -12.05 -13.97
N ARG A 5 -18.44 -13.23 -13.89
CA ARG A 5 -18.31 -14.14 -12.73
C ARG A 5 -16.94 -14.83 -12.63
N PRO A 6 -16.33 -15.38 -13.70
CA PRO A 6 -15.07 -16.12 -13.56
C PRO A 6 -13.91 -15.27 -12.99
N PRO A 7 -13.66 -14.01 -13.43
CA PRO A 7 -12.62 -13.17 -12.82
C PRO A 7 -12.82 -12.92 -11.32
N LEU A 8 -14.07 -12.75 -10.86
CA LEU A 8 -14.42 -12.54 -9.45
C LEU A 8 -14.24 -13.82 -8.62
N ILE A 9 -14.63 -14.98 -9.16
CA ILE A 9 -14.40 -16.29 -8.53
C ILE A 9 -12.90 -16.58 -8.40
N ASP A 10 -12.12 -16.30 -9.44
CA ASP A 10 -10.68 -16.52 -9.41
C ASP A 10 -9.95 -15.47 -8.55
N TRP A 11 -10.49 -14.25 -8.39
CA TRP A 11 -10.01 -13.29 -7.40
C TRP A 11 -10.25 -13.80 -5.97
N TYR A 12 -11.45 -14.27 -5.65
CA TYR A 12 -11.74 -14.88 -4.35
C TYR A 12 -10.76 -16.05 -4.07
N ARG A 13 -10.56 -16.94 -5.05
CA ARG A 13 -9.60 -18.05 -4.93
C ARG A 13 -8.17 -17.59 -4.70
N ARG A 14 -7.69 -16.57 -5.43
CA ARG A 14 -6.35 -15.99 -5.24
C ARG A 14 -6.19 -15.41 -3.83
N ASN A 15 -7.19 -14.66 -3.36
CA ASN A 15 -7.18 -14.08 -2.02
C ASN A 15 -7.14 -15.17 -0.94
N ARG A 16 -8.09 -16.12 -0.95
CA ARG A 16 -8.13 -17.22 0.03
C ARG A 16 -6.86 -18.09 0.02
N ALA A 17 -6.28 -18.33 -1.16
CA ALA A 17 -5.02 -19.06 -1.28
C ALA A 17 -3.83 -18.29 -0.70
N ARG A 18 -3.72 -16.98 -0.98
CA ARG A 18 -2.68 -16.11 -0.41
C ARG A 18 -2.83 -15.99 1.10
N SER A 19 -4.05 -15.79 1.61
CA SER A 19 -4.32 -15.72 3.05
C SER A 19 -3.92 -16.99 3.78
N ARG A 20 -4.23 -18.19 3.25
CA ARG A 20 -3.74 -19.47 3.81
C ARG A 20 -2.21 -19.51 3.84
N ALA A 21 -1.56 -19.19 2.72
CA ALA A 21 -0.10 -19.14 2.66
C ALA A 21 0.52 -18.13 3.66
N LEU A 22 -0.18 -17.04 4.01
CA LEU A 22 0.26 -16.12 5.07
C LEU A 22 0.14 -16.72 6.48
N PHE A 23 -0.87 -17.54 6.79
CA PHE A 23 -0.93 -18.27 8.07
C PHE A 23 0.08 -19.42 8.17
N ASP A 24 0.54 -19.96 7.03
CA ASP A 24 1.61 -20.97 7.03
C ASP A 24 2.99 -20.39 7.38
N LEU A 25 3.16 -19.05 7.30
CA LEU A 25 4.38 -18.34 7.68
C LEU A 25 4.64 -18.25 9.19
N VAL A 26 3.66 -18.54 10.04
CA VAL A 26 3.81 -18.46 11.51
C VAL A 26 3.88 -19.85 12.12
N ASP A 27 4.65 -20.01 13.20
CA ASP A 27 4.64 -21.27 13.95
C ASP A 27 3.32 -21.46 14.73
N ASP A 28 3.07 -22.71 15.14
CA ASP A 28 1.78 -23.07 15.75
C ASP A 28 1.68 -22.56 17.21
N GLU A 29 2.81 -22.22 17.84
CA GLU A 29 2.87 -21.54 19.13
C GLU A 29 2.42 -20.07 19.03
N ALA A 30 2.72 -19.38 17.93
CA ALA A 30 2.27 -18.01 17.68
C ALA A 30 0.76 -17.90 17.45
N TYR A 31 0.08 -18.99 17.04
CA TYR A 31 -1.30 -18.97 16.55
C TYR A 31 -2.37 -18.45 17.53
N TYR A 32 -2.16 -18.62 18.84
CA TYR A 32 -3.06 -18.06 19.87
C TYR A 32 -2.48 -16.78 20.52
N THR A 33 -1.31 -16.31 20.08
CA THR A 33 -0.67 -15.08 20.58
C THR A 33 -1.26 -13.82 19.94
N LYS A 34 -0.90 -12.68 20.52
CA LYS A 34 -1.34 -11.34 20.13
C LYS A 34 -0.10 -10.45 19.88
N PRO A 35 0.47 -10.42 18.65
CA PRO A 35 1.71 -9.70 18.34
C PRO A 35 1.66 -8.18 18.52
N ILE A 36 0.44 -7.61 18.56
CA ILE A 36 0.20 -6.18 18.74
C ILE A 36 -0.88 -6.01 19.82
N ALA A 37 -0.57 -5.26 20.89
CA ALA A 37 -1.44 -5.08 22.05
C ALA A 37 -2.82 -4.47 21.73
N LEU A 38 -2.95 -3.77 20.59
CA LEU A 38 -4.21 -3.17 20.12
C LEU A 38 -5.05 -4.06 19.20
N ARG A 39 -4.51 -5.19 18.69
CA ARG A 39 -5.20 -6.10 17.75
C ARG A 39 -5.80 -7.33 18.44
N HIS A 40 -6.53 -8.16 17.70
CA HIS A 40 -6.93 -9.50 18.15
C HIS A 40 -5.78 -10.53 18.04
N PRO A 41 -5.91 -11.74 18.63
CA PRO A 41 -4.96 -12.85 18.44
C PRO A 41 -4.96 -13.42 17.01
N ILE A 42 -3.92 -14.16 16.61
CA ILE A 42 -3.78 -14.69 15.23
C ILE A 42 -4.99 -15.54 14.79
N VAL A 43 -5.45 -16.47 15.63
CA VAL A 43 -6.66 -17.30 15.44
C VAL A 43 -7.92 -16.51 15.07
N PHE A 44 -8.06 -15.26 15.52
CA PHE A 44 -9.20 -14.42 15.14
C PHE A 44 -9.22 -14.18 13.63
N TYR A 45 -8.08 -13.85 13.03
CA TYR A 45 -8.01 -13.42 11.63
C TYR A 45 -8.23 -14.57 10.65
N GLU A 46 -7.79 -15.79 10.97
CA GLU A 46 -8.00 -16.96 10.10
C GLU A 46 -9.50 -17.31 9.98
N GLY A 47 -10.28 -17.10 11.05
CA GLY A 47 -11.74 -17.21 11.04
C GLY A 47 -12.48 -15.95 10.56
N HIS A 48 -11.94 -14.76 10.81
CA HIS A 48 -12.53 -13.47 10.41
C HIS A 48 -12.67 -13.30 8.90
N LEU A 49 -11.64 -13.67 8.14
CA LEU A 49 -11.64 -13.58 6.67
C LEU A 49 -12.81 -14.33 6.00
N PRO A 50 -13.01 -15.65 6.24
CA PRO A 50 -14.16 -16.37 5.71
C PRO A 50 -15.48 -15.92 6.39
N ALA A 51 -15.46 -15.60 7.68
CA ALA A 51 -16.66 -15.11 8.38
C ALA A 51 -17.18 -13.81 7.80
N PHE A 52 -16.33 -12.86 7.43
CA PHE A 52 -16.74 -11.60 6.79
C PHE A 52 -17.35 -11.89 5.40
N SER A 53 -16.66 -12.69 4.58
CA SER A 53 -17.10 -13.09 3.25
C SER A 53 -18.49 -13.73 3.26
N PHE A 54 -18.67 -14.73 4.13
CA PHE A 54 -19.94 -15.42 4.33
C PHE A 54 -21.03 -14.52 4.94
N ASN A 55 -20.74 -13.81 6.03
CA ASN A 55 -21.72 -12.95 6.70
C ASN A 55 -22.21 -11.82 5.79
N THR A 56 -21.34 -11.24 4.97
CA THR A 56 -21.66 -10.09 4.11
C THR A 56 -22.42 -10.53 2.86
N LEU A 57 -21.86 -11.46 2.06
CA LEU A 57 -22.50 -11.87 0.80
C LEU A 57 -23.63 -12.89 1.02
N VAL A 58 -23.34 -14.02 1.67
CA VAL A 58 -24.29 -15.14 1.75
C VAL A 58 -25.41 -14.84 2.75
N LYS A 59 -25.06 -14.48 3.98
CA LYS A 59 -26.05 -14.32 5.07
C LYS A 59 -26.84 -13.01 4.98
N LYS A 60 -26.17 -11.85 4.89
CA LYS A 60 -26.84 -10.53 4.88
C LYS A 60 -27.44 -10.18 3.52
N ALA A 61 -26.67 -10.28 2.42
CA ALA A 61 -27.10 -9.79 1.11
C ALA A 61 -27.99 -10.78 0.34
N LEU A 62 -27.78 -12.10 0.52
CA LEU A 62 -28.56 -13.16 -0.13
C LEU A 62 -29.56 -13.88 0.81
N GLY A 63 -29.60 -13.54 2.10
CA GLY A 63 -30.55 -14.11 3.07
C GLY A 63 -30.30 -15.58 3.44
N GLY A 64 -29.06 -16.07 3.26
CA GLY A 64 -28.68 -17.45 3.53
C GLY A 64 -28.81 -17.87 5.01
N ALA A 65 -29.01 -19.16 5.24
CA ALA A 65 -28.95 -19.76 6.57
C ALA A 65 -27.55 -19.64 7.19
N SER A 66 -27.44 -19.78 8.51
CA SER A 66 -26.15 -19.73 9.23
C SER A 66 -25.46 -21.11 9.22
N ILE A 67 -24.13 -21.11 9.24
CA ILE A 67 -23.26 -22.30 9.41
C ILE A 67 -23.08 -22.57 10.92
N ASP A 68 -22.54 -21.59 11.65
CA ASP A 68 -22.46 -21.58 13.12
C ASP A 68 -22.60 -20.12 13.58
N GLY A 69 -23.80 -19.76 14.06
CA GLY A 69 -24.11 -18.39 14.51
C GLY A 69 -23.21 -17.88 15.65
N ARG A 70 -22.56 -18.75 16.41
CA ARG A 70 -21.59 -18.38 17.46
C ARG A 70 -20.22 -18.09 16.84
N LEU A 71 -19.71 -18.90 15.91
CA LEU A 71 -18.45 -18.58 15.20
C LEU A 71 -18.61 -17.35 14.32
N GLU A 72 -19.71 -17.24 13.60
CA GLU A 72 -20.06 -16.04 12.81
C GLU A 72 -20.07 -14.77 13.67
N THR A 73 -20.56 -14.84 14.91
CA THR A 73 -20.58 -13.70 15.85
C THR A 73 -19.20 -13.44 16.45
N LEU A 74 -18.47 -14.49 16.84
CA LEU A 74 -17.10 -14.41 17.40
C LEU A 74 -16.14 -13.72 16.41
N PHE A 75 -16.21 -14.13 15.15
CA PHE A 75 -15.34 -13.66 14.08
C PHE A 75 -15.85 -12.40 13.36
N ALA A 76 -17.11 -11.98 13.51
CA ALA A 76 -17.61 -10.73 12.91
C ALA A 76 -17.18 -9.45 13.64
N ARG A 77 -16.43 -9.53 14.75
CA ARG A 77 -15.93 -8.35 15.49
C ARG A 77 -15.04 -7.45 14.61
N GLY A 78 -14.93 -6.17 14.96
CA GLY A 78 -13.94 -5.26 14.38
C GLY A 78 -12.51 -5.63 14.82
N ILE A 79 -11.50 -5.10 14.11
CA ILE A 79 -10.10 -5.53 14.28
C ILE A 79 -9.47 -5.16 15.63
N ASP A 80 -10.01 -4.14 16.31
CA ASP A 80 -9.51 -3.63 17.58
C ASP A 80 -10.45 -4.06 18.73
N PRO A 81 -9.97 -4.86 19.71
CA PRO A 81 -10.82 -5.41 20.77
C PRO A 81 -11.49 -4.34 21.63
N HIS A 82 -10.91 -3.13 21.71
CA HIS A 82 -11.43 -2.04 22.52
C HIS A 82 -12.65 -1.35 21.90
N GLU A 83 -12.83 -1.43 20.58
CA GLU A 83 -14.02 -0.89 19.89
C GLU A 83 -15.24 -1.82 20.04
N THR A 84 -14.99 -3.13 20.15
CA THR A 84 -16.05 -4.15 20.33
C THR A 84 -16.35 -4.51 21.78
N ALA A 85 -15.49 -4.15 22.74
CA ALA A 85 -15.69 -4.41 24.16
C ALA A 85 -16.85 -3.58 24.78
N GLY A 86 -18.00 -4.22 24.93
CA GLY A 86 -19.05 -3.75 25.83
C GLY A 86 -18.56 -3.69 27.29
N PRO A 87 -19.18 -2.89 28.18
CA PRO A 87 -18.71 -2.67 29.57
C PRO A 87 -18.70 -3.89 30.51
N LYS A 88 -18.96 -5.09 29.99
CA LYS A 88 -18.91 -6.37 30.71
C LYS A 88 -18.33 -7.53 29.87
N GLU A 89 -17.80 -7.28 28.67
CA GLU A 89 -17.10 -8.31 27.89
C GLU A 89 -15.60 -8.27 28.15
N THR A 90 -15.21 -8.70 29.35
CA THR A 90 -13.85 -9.20 29.60
C THR A 90 -13.72 -10.55 28.87
N VAL A 91 -13.29 -10.52 27.60
CA VAL A 91 -13.02 -11.72 26.77
C VAL A 91 -11.69 -12.38 27.20
N ALA A 92 -11.50 -12.56 28.51
CA ALA A 92 -10.33 -13.21 29.10
C ALA A 92 -10.45 -14.75 29.02
N ASP A 93 -11.65 -15.28 29.27
CA ASP A 93 -11.89 -16.71 29.50
C ASP A 93 -12.76 -17.39 28.43
N ALA A 94 -13.08 -16.69 27.33
CA ALA A 94 -13.72 -17.31 26.17
C ALA A 94 -12.66 -18.04 25.34
N ALA A 95 -12.44 -19.32 25.65
CA ALA A 95 -11.47 -20.15 24.94
C ALA A 95 -11.68 -20.10 23.42
N TRP A 96 -10.63 -19.75 22.68
CA TRP A 96 -10.67 -19.71 21.22
C TRP A 96 -10.90 -21.12 20.66
N PRO A 97 -11.65 -21.27 19.55
CA PRO A 97 -11.81 -22.55 18.87
C PRO A 97 -10.44 -23.09 18.43
N THR A 98 -10.32 -24.42 18.36
CA THR A 98 -9.13 -25.07 17.78
C THR A 98 -8.99 -24.68 16.31
N ARG A 99 -7.75 -24.63 15.82
CA ARG A 99 -7.46 -24.34 14.39
C ARG A 99 -8.24 -25.24 13.43
N GLU A 100 -8.46 -26.51 13.79
CA GLU A 100 -9.31 -27.45 13.06
C GLU A 100 -10.77 -26.96 12.93
N VAL A 101 -11.39 -26.48 14.02
CA VAL A 101 -12.76 -25.92 14.00
C VAL A 101 -12.80 -24.61 13.20
N VAL A 102 -11.73 -23.81 13.23
CA VAL A 102 -11.61 -22.61 12.37
C VAL A 102 -11.54 -23.00 10.90
N HIS A 103 -10.76 -24.03 10.55
CA HIS A 103 -10.62 -24.54 9.19
C HIS A 103 -11.93 -25.15 8.66
N GLN A 104 -12.60 -26.01 9.44
CA GLN A 104 -13.91 -26.59 9.06
C GLN A 104 -14.97 -25.50 8.79
N PHE A 105 -15.02 -24.46 9.63
CA PHE A 105 -15.88 -23.30 9.38
C PHE A 105 -15.45 -22.51 8.13
N ALA A 106 -14.15 -22.31 7.93
CA ALA A 106 -13.60 -21.59 6.78
C ALA A 106 -13.87 -22.29 5.44
N GLU A 107 -13.81 -23.62 5.40
CA GLU A 107 -14.04 -24.42 4.19
C GLU A 107 -15.51 -24.35 3.74
N GLU A 108 -16.47 -24.51 4.65
CA GLU A 108 -17.89 -24.40 4.31
C GLU A 108 -18.30 -22.95 3.99
N ALA A 109 -17.70 -21.95 4.66
CA ALA A 109 -17.86 -20.55 4.30
C ALA A 109 -17.32 -20.25 2.88
N ASP A 110 -16.10 -20.70 2.55
CA ASP A 110 -15.50 -20.58 1.21
C ASP A 110 -16.38 -21.28 0.15
N HIS A 111 -16.89 -22.48 0.46
CA HIS A 111 -17.78 -23.25 -0.41
C HIS A 111 -19.10 -22.52 -0.70
N GLN A 112 -19.78 -21.99 0.32
CA GLN A 112 -21.03 -21.25 0.12
C GLN A 112 -20.81 -19.90 -0.60
N VAL A 113 -19.72 -19.18 -0.31
CA VAL A 113 -19.35 -17.95 -1.03
C VAL A 113 -19.06 -18.24 -2.51
N LEU A 114 -18.26 -19.26 -2.81
CA LEU A 114 -17.99 -19.69 -4.20
C LEU A 114 -19.27 -20.12 -4.93
N ARG A 115 -20.17 -20.84 -4.26
CA ARG A 115 -21.49 -21.21 -4.80
C ARG A 115 -22.35 -19.99 -5.10
N ALA A 116 -22.34 -18.97 -4.24
CA ALA A 116 -23.05 -17.72 -4.44
C ALA A 116 -22.48 -16.92 -5.63
N LEU A 117 -21.16 -16.71 -5.68
CA LEU A 117 -20.49 -16.03 -6.79
C LEU A 117 -20.78 -16.70 -8.15
N ALA A 118 -20.84 -18.04 -8.18
CA ALA A 118 -21.15 -18.79 -9.39
C ALA A 118 -22.64 -18.75 -9.80
N ASN A 119 -23.59 -18.84 -8.86
CA ASN A 119 -24.99 -19.17 -9.19
C ASN A 119 -26.05 -18.18 -8.67
N ALA A 120 -25.76 -17.38 -7.65
CA ALA A 120 -26.75 -16.51 -7.02
C ALA A 120 -26.93 -15.18 -7.78
N ASP A 121 -28.05 -14.50 -7.56
CA ASP A 121 -28.29 -13.16 -8.09
C ASP A 121 -27.59 -12.10 -7.23
N VAL A 122 -26.40 -11.70 -7.67
CA VAL A 122 -25.43 -10.88 -6.92
C VAL A 122 -25.28 -9.45 -7.46
N ASP A 123 -26.11 -9.05 -8.43
CA ASP A 123 -26.18 -7.69 -8.97
C ASP A 123 -27.65 -7.29 -9.10
N ARG A 124 -28.23 -6.80 -8.00
CA ARG A 124 -29.66 -6.48 -7.87
C ARG A 124 -29.83 -4.96 -7.71
N PRO A 125 -30.14 -4.20 -8.79
CA PRO A 125 -30.23 -2.75 -8.74
C PRO A 125 -31.16 -2.22 -7.66
N GLY A 126 -30.67 -1.27 -6.86
CA GLY A 126 -31.39 -0.70 -5.72
C GLY A 126 -31.43 -1.57 -4.44
N ASP A 127 -30.90 -2.79 -4.45
CA ASP A 127 -30.63 -3.54 -3.22
C ASP A 127 -29.44 -2.92 -2.49
N ALA A 128 -29.59 -2.64 -1.19
CA ALA A 128 -28.59 -1.91 -0.43
C ALA A 128 -27.19 -2.60 -0.38
N LEU A 129 -27.11 -3.91 -0.61
CA LEU A 129 -25.87 -4.68 -0.59
C LEU A 129 -25.52 -5.32 -1.94
N LEU A 130 -26.43 -5.33 -2.92
CA LEU A 130 -26.20 -5.95 -4.22
C LEU A 130 -26.39 -5.02 -5.41
N ASP A 131 -26.76 -3.75 -5.22
CA ASP A 131 -26.64 -2.76 -6.28
C ASP A 131 -25.19 -2.75 -6.79
N ARG A 132 -25.01 -3.07 -8.08
CA ARG A 132 -23.70 -3.09 -8.77
C ARG A 132 -22.68 -4.04 -8.16
N GLY A 133 -23.12 -5.02 -7.36
CA GLY A 133 -22.26 -6.00 -6.70
C GLY A 133 -21.51 -5.50 -5.47
N GLU A 134 -22.00 -4.48 -4.76
CA GLU A 134 -21.33 -3.88 -3.58
C GLU A 134 -20.77 -4.93 -2.61
N ALA A 135 -21.57 -5.91 -2.18
CA ALA A 135 -21.13 -6.99 -1.27
C ALA A 135 -20.13 -7.97 -1.89
N VAL A 136 -20.06 -8.10 -3.23
CA VAL A 136 -19.07 -8.96 -3.90
C VAL A 136 -17.71 -8.27 -3.90
N PHE A 137 -17.64 -7.00 -4.28
CA PHE A 137 -16.38 -6.25 -4.23
C PHE A 137 -15.91 -6.02 -2.79
N ALA A 138 -16.82 -5.70 -1.86
CA ALA A 138 -16.47 -5.50 -0.46
C ALA A 138 -15.80 -6.73 0.19
N ILE A 139 -16.20 -7.98 -0.15
CA ILE A 139 -15.53 -9.18 0.41
C ILE A 139 -14.18 -9.47 -0.25
N LEU A 140 -13.97 -9.03 -1.50
CA LEU A 140 -12.72 -9.20 -2.24
C LEU A 140 -11.66 -8.19 -1.75
N GLU A 141 -12.03 -6.92 -1.62
CA GLU A 141 -11.12 -5.87 -1.14
C GLU A 141 -10.82 -6.00 0.35
N HIS A 142 -11.82 -6.34 1.18
CA HIS A 142 -11.63 -6.55 2.62
C HIS A 142 -10.56 -7.60 2.93
N GLU A 143 -10.51 -8.71 2.18
CA GLU A 143 -9.47 -9.71 2.38
C GLU A 143 -8.07 -9.20 1.98
N ALA A 144 -7.95 -8.37 0.94
CA ALA A 144 -6.67 -7.75 0.58
C ALA A 144 -6.15 -6.80 1.67
N MET A 145 -7.01 -5.93 2.21
CA MET A 145 -6.70 -5.06 3.36
C MET A 145 -6.30 -5.87 4.60
N HIS A 146 -6.94 -7.02 4.81
CA HIS A 146 -6.59 -7.90 5.92
C HIS A 146 -5.29 -8.67 5.71
N GLN A 147 -4.91 -9.01 4.48
CA GLN A 147 -3.61 -9.61 4.19
C GLN A 147 -2.46 -8.66 4.59
N GLU A 148 -2.59 -7.35 4.35
CA GLU A 148 -1.66 -6.34 4.87
C GLU A 148 -1.66 -6.30 6.41
N THR A 149 -2.84 -6.44 7.03
CA THR A 149 -2.94 -6.56 8.51
C THR A 149 -2.21 -7.78 9.06
N LEU A 150 -2.22 -8.93 8.36
CA LEU A 150 -1.38 -10.07 8.70
C LEU A 150 0.11 -9.74 8.56
N LEU A 151 0.52 -9.03 7.49
CA LEU A 151 1.93 -8.65 7.28
C LEU A 151 2.48 -7.80 8.44
N TYR A 152 1.82 -6.70 8.81
CA TYR A 152 2.35 -5.85 9.90
C TYR A 152 2.28 -6.54 11.27
N MET A 153 1.34 -7.46 11.48
CA MET A 153 1.34 -8.33 12.67
C MET A 153 2.51 -9.33 12.66
N TRP A 154 2.87 -9.90 11.51
CA TRP A 154 3.97 -10.86 11.41
C TRP A 154 5.32 -10.16 11.49
N HIS A 155 5.45 -8.94 10.97
CA HIS A 155 6.65 -8.11 11.14
C HIS A 155 6.94 -7.85 12.64
N ARG A 156 5.87 -7.74 13.45
CA ARG A 156 5.92 -7.61 14.92
C ARG A 156 6.18 -8.91 15.68
N LEU A 157 6.11 -10.09 15.05
CA LEU A 157 6.54 -11.35 15.66
C LEU A 157 8.08 -11.46 15.73
N PRO A 158 8.64 -12.09 16.78
CA PRO A 158 10.05 -12.49 16.81
C PRO A 158 10.41 -13.34 15.59
N LEU A 159 11.64 -13.24 15.08
CA LEU A 159 12.08 -13.98 13.89
C LEU A 159 11.95 -15.51 14.08
N ALA A 160 12.19 -16.02 15.29
CA ALA A 160 12.04 -17.44 15.62
C ALA A 160 10.59 -17.97 15.53
N ARG A 161 9.58 -17.08 15.49
CA ARG A 161 8.15 -17.45 15.35
C ARG A 161 7.67 -17.48 13.90
N LYS A 162 8.59 -17.35 12.94
CA LYS A 162 8.28 -17.25 11.51
C LYS A 162 9.03 -18.28 10.66
N ARG A 163 8.28 -18.98 9.82
CA ARG A 163 8.78 -19.91 8.80
C ARG A 163 9.24 -19.09 7.58
N ARG A 164 10.54 -18.78 7.52
CA ARG A 164 11.18 -18.01 6.41
C ARG A 164 10.90 -18.68 5.05
N PRO A 165 10.32 -17.98 4.06
CA PRO A 165 10.10 -18.52 2.72
C PRO A 165 11.40 -18.94 2.01
N ALA A 166 11.32 -20.03 1.24
CA ALA A 166 12.37 -20.38 0.30
C ALA A 166 12.58 -19.25 -0.72
N GLY A 167 13.84 -18.86 -0.96
CA GLY A 167 14.18 -17.74 -1.84
C GLY A 167 14.05 -16.35 -1.21
N TYR A 168 13.64 -16.19 0.05
CA TYR A 168 13.66 -14.88 0.72
C TYR A 168 15.09 -14.32 0.78
N SER A 169 15.30 -13.19 0.09
CA SER A 169 16.56 -12.46 0.01
C SER A 169 16.24 -10.96 -0.17
N PRO A 170 16.26 -10.14 0.90
CA PRO A 170 15.92 -8.71 0.82
C PRO A 170 16.93 -7.93 -0.05
N ARG A 171 16.45 -6.94 -0.80
CA ARG A 171 17.29 -6.13 -1.71
C ARG A 171 18.00 -5.00 -0.97
N THR A 172 18.96 -5.33 -0.10
CA THR A 172 19.74 -4.35 0.67
C THR A 172 20.75 -3.54 -0.17
N ASN A 173 21.12 -4.02 -1.36
CA ASN A 173 22.09 -3.38 -2.23
C ASN A 173 21.53 -2.12 -2.93
N GLY A 174 21.96 -0.95 -2.48
CA GLY A 174 21.73 0.33 -3.16
C GLY A 174 22.56 1.45 -2.51
N ALA A 175 22.89 2.48 -3.28
CA ALA A 175 23.33 3.75 -2.71
C ALA A 175 22.09 4.63 -2.49
N PRO A 176 21.93 5.31 -1.33
CA PRO A 176 20.80 6.21 -1.14
C PRO A 176 20.82 7.31 -2.21
N PRO A 177 19.64 7.66 -2.80
CA PRO A 177 19.55 8.77 -3.73
C PRO A 177 20.00 10.08 -3.08
N ARG A 178 20.46 11.01 -3.93
CA ARG A 178 20.69 12.39 -3.50
C ARG A 178 19.33 13.02 -3.20
N HIS A 179 19.26 13.70 -2.06
CA HIS A 179 18.11 14.53 -1.69
C HIS A 179 17.98 15.70 -2.67
N GLU A 180 16.89 15.73 -3.42
CA GLU A 180 16.59 16.70 -4.47
C GLU A 180 15.13 17.14 -4.35
N TRP A 181 14.89 18.46 -4.41
CA TRP A 181 13.56 19.05 -4.36
C TRP A 181 12.95 19.11 -5.76
N ILE A 182 11.79 18.50 -5.94
CA ILE A 182 10.96 18.62 -7.13
C ILE A 182 9.93 19.73 -6.94
N GLU A 183 10.03 20.80 -7.73
CA GLU A 183 9.04 21.87 -7.77
C GLU A 183 7.76 21.42 -8.50
N ILE A 184 6.65 21.32 -7.76
CA ILE A 184 5.31 20.99 -8.26
C ILE A 184 4.53 22.30 -8.52
N PRO A 185 4.21 22.64 -9.78
CA PRO A 185 3.49 23.87 -10.09
C PRO A 185 2.07 23.89 -9.51
N ALA A 186 1.60 25.08 -9.11
CA ALA A 186 0.22 25.28 -8.67
C ALA A 186 -0.78 24.71 -9.68
N GLY A 187 -1.84 24.07 -9.19
CA GLY A 187 -2.83 23.42 -10.05
C GLY A 187 -3.83 22.59 -9.26
N ARG A 188 -4.67 21.85 -9.99
CA ARG A 188 -5.78 21.10 -9.43
C ARG A 188 -5.35 19.74 -8.86
N ALA A 189 -6.02 19.31 -7.79
CA ALA A 189 -6.06 17.91 -7.36
C ALA A 189 -7.52 17.49 -7.10
N THR A 190 -7.87 16.28 -7.52
CA THR A 190 -9.17 15.65 -7.25
C THR A 190 -8.97 14.55 -6.22
N LEU A 191 -9.47 14.76 -5.00
CA LEU A 191 -9.52 13.75 -3.95
C LEU A 191 -10.80 12.92 -4.09
N GLY A 192 -10.72 11.62 -3.80
CA GLY A 192 -11.84 10.70 -4.00
C GLY A 192 -12.29 10.60 -5.46
N VAL A 193 -13.47 10.02 -5.67
CA VAL A 193 -14.02 9.74 -7.01
C VAL A 193 -15.55 9.82 -7.01
N ASP A 194 -16.18 9.85 -8.19
CA ASP A 194 -17.63 9.66 -8.29
C ASP A 194 -17.97 8.17 -8.23
N ARG A 195 -18.92 7.77 -7.37
CA ARG A 195 -19.38 6.37 -7.23
C ARG A 195 -19.81 5.75 -8.56
N ALA A 196 -20.29 6.56 -9.51
CA ALA A 196 -20.70 6.12 -10.86
C ALA A 196 -19.51 5.81 -11.81
N ALA A 197 -18.33 6.40 -11.58
CA ALA A 197 -17.17 6.23 -12.45
C ALA A 197 -16.39 4.92 -12.18
N VAL A 198 -16.42 4.43 -10.94
CA VAL A 198 -15.73 3.20 -10.51
C VAL A 198 -16.69 2.03 -10.24
N PRO A 199 -16.29 0.76 -10.43
CA PRO A 199 -17.11 -0.40 -10.05
C PRO A 199 -17.42 -0.43 -8.54
N PHE A 200 -16.40 -0.17 -7.72
CA PHE A 200 -16.42 -0.15 -6.25
C PHE A 200 -15.42 0.91 -5.74
N GLY A 201 -15.52 1.22 -4.45
CA GLY A 201 -14.64 2.06 -3.63
C GLY A 201 -15.21 2.12 -2.21
N TRP A 202 -14.41 2.47 -1.22
CA TRP A 202 -14.84 2.56 0.18
C TRP A 202 -15.63 3.85 0.46
N ASP A 203 -16.38 3.91 1.58
CA ASP A 203 -17.32 5.00 1.84
C ASP A 203 -16.65 6.35 2.17
N ASN A 204 -15.34 6.34 2.40
CA ASN A 204 -14.47 7.50 2.52
C ASN A 204 -13.88 7.99 1.17
N GLU A 205 -14.00 7.22 0.09
CA GLU A 205 -13.52 7.62 -1.26
C GLU A 205 -14.54 8.48 -2.03
N PHE A 206 -15.75 8.67 -1.50
CA PHE A 206 -16.84 9.37 -2.19
C PHE A 206 -17.29 10.64 -1.46
N SER A 207 -17.70 11.72 -2.13
CA SER A 207 -17.63 11.95 -3.59
C SER A 207 -16.36 12.72 -3.98
N ALA A 208 -16.06 12.80 -5.28
CA ALA A 208 -14.95 13.56 -5.82
C ALA A 208 -14.94 15.02 -5.32
N LEU A 209 -13.83 15.42 -4.69
CA LEU A 209 -13.57 16.76 -4.18
C LEU A 209 -12.42 17.40 -4.95
N THR A 210 -12.72 18.45 -5.70
CA THR A 210 -11.71 19.27 -6.39
C THR A 210 -11.11 20.31 -5.44
N CYS A 211 -9.79 20.32 -5.32
CA CYS A 211 -9.00 21.27 -4.56
C CYS A 211 -8.03 22.05 -5.48
N ASP A 212 -7.92 23.36 -5.26
CA ASP A 212 -6.83 24.16 -5.82
C ASP A 212 -5.60 24.06 -4.91
N VAL A 213 -4.50 23.54 -5.44
CA VAL A 213 -3.24 23.33 -4.72
C VAL A 213 -2.23 24.41 -5.13
N PRO A 214 -1.67 25.18 -4.18
CA PRO A 214 -0.58 26.14 -4.45
C PRO A 214 0.67 25.46 -5.05
N ALA A 215 1.64 26.25 -5.48
CA ALA A 215 2.94 25.71 -5.87
C ALA A 215 3.72 25.28 -4.61
N PHE A 216 4.38 24.12 -4.67
CA PHE A 216 5.16 23.56 -3.57
C PHE A 216 6.33 22.72 -4.09
N ALA A 217 7.41 22.62 -3.32
CA ALA A 217 8.47 21.65 -3.56
C ALA A 217 8.22 20.39 -2.73
N ILE A 218 8.54 19.20 -3.24
CA ILE A 218 8.51 17.91 -2.49
C ILE A 218 9.83 17.16 -2.71
N ASP A 219 10.25 16.32 -1.77
CA ASP A 219 11.40 15.44 -1.98
C ASP A 219 11.16 14.50 -3.18
N GLN A 220 12.19 14.26 -3.98
CA GLN A 220 12.12 13.39 -5.16
C GLN A 220 11.86 11.90 -4.81
N HIS A 221 12.27 11.49 -3.61
CA HIS A 221 12.32 10.11 -3.14
C HIS A 221 11.89 10.03 -1.67
N ASP A 222 11.50 8.84 -1.22
CA ASP A 222 11.34 8.53 0.21
C ASP A 222 12.53 8.98 1.07
N VAL A 223 12.24 9.40 2.30
CA VAL A 223 13.26 9.63 3.33
C VAL A 223 13.95 8.31 3.65
N THR A 224 15.24 8.21 3.34
CA THR A 224 15.97 6.94 3.53
C THR A 224 16.43 6.75 4.97
N SER A 225 16.73 5.50 5.32
CA SER A 225 17.27 5.13 6.62
C SER A 225 18.59 5.84 6.95
N GLN A 226 19.46 6.13 5.96
CA GLN A 226 20.64 6.98 6.20
C GLN A 226 20.24 8.42 6.55
N GLN A 227 19.33 9.04 5.78
CA GLN A 227 18.92 10.42 6.02
C GLN A 227 18.24 10.57 7.39
N PHE A 228 17.48 9.56 7.83
CA PHE A 228 16.87 9.53 9.15
C PHE A 228 17.88 9.24 10.28
N LEU A 229 18.95 8.47 10.01
CA LEU A 229 20.05 8.28 10.97
C LEU A 229 20.75 9.61 11.28
N GLU A 230 20.91 10.51 10.30
CA GLU A 230 21.42 11.89 10.51
C GLU A 230 20.60 12.64 11.59
N PHE A 231 19.29 12.42 11.68
CA PHE A 231 18.41 12.99 12.71
C PHE A 231 18.55 12.29 14.07
N VAL A 232 18.71 10.97 14.11
CA VAL A 232 18.97 10.20 15.35
C VAL A 232 20.29 10.64 15.99
N ASP A 233 21.35 10.73 15.19
CA ASP A 233 22.69 11.11 15.62
C ASP A 233 22.75 12.57 16.09
N ALA A 234 22.13 13.49 15.33
CA ALA A 234 21.95 14.89 15.73
C ALA A 234 21.12 15.07 17.02
N GLY A 235 20.47 14.02 17.52
CA GLY A 235 19.74 14.03 18.79
C GLY A 235 18.27 14.38 18.66
N GLY A 236 17.63 14.08 17.53
CA GLY A 236 16.21 14.32 17.29
C GLY A 236 15.28 13.79 18.39
N TYR A 237 15.53 12.58 18.91
CA TYR A 237 14.78 11.99 20.03
C TYR A 237 15.17 12.54 21.43
N ARG A 238 16.20 13.39 21.50
CA ARG A 238 16.70 14.04 22.73
C ARG A 238 16.35 15.53 22.82
N ASP A 239 15.78 16.10 21.76
CA ASP A 239 15.50 17.54 21.62
C ASP A 239 14.02 17.79 21.34
N GLN A 240 13.33 18.37 22.33
CA GLN A 240 11.90 18.65 22.30
C GLN A 240 11.46 19.59 21.17
N GLN A 241 12.34 20.46 20.64
CA GLN A 241 11.92 21.55 19.74
C GLN A 241 11.32 21.04 18.40
N TRP A 242 11.67 19.82 18.00
CA TRP A 242 11.19 19.19 16.76
C TRP A 242 9.77 18.61 16.92
N TRP A 243 9.37 18.24 18.13
CA TRP A 243 8.12 17.53 18.41
C TRP A 243 6.95 18.49 18.65
N ARG A 244 5.72 17.96 18.71
CA ARG A 244 4.63 18.67 19.40
C ARG A 244 4.57 18.17 20.85
N PRO A 245 3.96 18.91 21.80
CA PRO A 245 3.93 18.50 23.21
C PRO A 245 3.39 17.09 23.41
N GLU A 246 2.29 16.75 22.72
CA GLU A 246 1.61 15.46 22.87
C GLU A 246 2.46 14.26 22.41
N ASP A 247 3.29 14.43 21.38
CA ASP A 247 4.20 13.41 20.89
C ASP A 247 5.49 13.36 21.71
N TRP A 248 5.95 14.49 22.25
CA TRP A 248 7.09 14.50 23.18
C TRP A 248 6.75 13.76 24.48
N GLU A 249 5.52 13.93 24.99
CA GLU A 249 5.00 13.13 26.11
C GLU A 249 4.96 11.62 25.78
N TRP A 250 4.70 11.24 24.52
CA TRP A 250 4.82 9.85 24.06
C TRP A 250 6.28 9.38 23.97
N VAL A 251 7.18 10.14 23.33
CA VAL A 251 8.62 9.83 23.25
C VAL A 251 9.22 9.60 24.65
N GLN A 252 8.93 10.49 25.60
CA GLN A 252 9.43 10.40 26.96
C GLN A 252 8.81 9.22 27.75
N ARG A 253 7.51 8.96 27.58
CA ARG A 253 6.80 7.90 28.33
C ARG A 253 7.12 6.49 27.84
N GLU A 254 7.16 6.29 26.52
CA GLU A 254 7.51 4.98 25.92
C GLU A 254 9.04 4.82 25.71
N GLN A 255 9.83 5.82 26.11
CA GLN A 255 11.30 5.88 26.01
C GLN A 255 11.85 5.65 24.59
N VAL A 256 11.20 6.27 23.59
CA VAL A 256 11.53 6.07 22.16
C VAL A 256 12.84 6.79 21.81
N THR A 257 13.79 6.05 21.21
CA THR A 257 15.12 6.57 20.84
C THR A 257 15.46 6.40 19.35
N HIS A 258 14.72 5.55 18.64
CA HIS A 258 14.91 5.21 17.22
C HIS A 258 13.63 4.57 16.64
N PRO A 259 13.52 4.41 15.30
CA PRO A 259 12.38 3.76 14.65
C PRO A 259 12.12 2.32 15.12
N LEU A 260 10.84 1.91 15.03
CA LEU A 260 10.26 0.70 15.67
C LEU A 260 10.88 -0.66 15.26
N PHE A 261 11.54 -0.71 14.10
CA PHE A 261 12.18 -1.91 13.54
C PHE A 261 13.70 -1.79 13.45
N TRP A 262 14.28 -0.72 13.99
CA TRP A 262 15.72 -0.63 14.16
C TRP A 262 16.13 -1.33 15.46
N GLU A 263 17.32 -1.92 15.47
CA GLU A 263 17.96 -2.54 16.64
C GLU A 263 19.45 -2.18 16.62
N VAL A 264 20.08 -2.10 17.80
CA VAL A 264 21.54 -1.91 17.93
C VAL A 264 22.15 -3.20 18.46
N HIS A 265 23.18 -3.71 17.78
CA HIS A 265 23.93 -4.90 18.18
C HIS A 265 25.42 -4.59 18.00
N ASP A 266 26.23 -4.75 19.06
CA ASP A 266 27.68 -4.45 19.07
C ASP A 266 28.03 -3.06 18.49
N ASP A 267 27.29 -2.04 18.92
CA ASP A 267 27.31 -0.63 18.45
C ASP A 267 26.92 -0.37 16.98
N ASP A 268 26.68 -1.42 16.17
CA ASP A 268 26.16 -1.31 14.79
C ASP A 268 24.63 -1.26 14.74
N TRP A 269 24.08 -0.53 13.74
CA TRP A 269 22.64 -0.44 13.47
C TRP A 269 22.14 -1.56 12.55
N PHE A 270 21.03 -2.19 12.94
CA PHE A 270 20.35 -3.24 12.18
C PHE A 270 18.88 -2.91 11.94
N TRP A 271 18.31 -3.47 10.87
CA TRP A 271 16.89 -3.53 10.58
C TRP A 271 16.36 -4.93 10.84
N ARG A 272 15.36 -5.06 11.72
CA ARG A 272 14.55 -6.28 11.88
C ARG A 272 13.51 -6.33 10.77
N GLY A 273 13.85 -7.00 9.68
CA GLY A 273 12.95 -7.26 8.55
C GLY A 273 11.93 -8.35 8.81
N MET A 274 11.19 -8.71 7.76
CA MET A 274 10.12 -9.70 7.88
C MET A 274 10.64 -11.07 8.34
N PHE A 275 11.74 -11.56 7.76
CA PHE A 275 12.32 -12.89 8.07
C PHE A 275 13.83 -12.90 8.35
N ALA A 276 14.49 -11.74 8.46
CA ALA A 276 15.89 -11.63 8.88
C ALA A 276 16.16 -10.32 9.63
N LEU A 277 17.17 -10.35 10.49
CA LEU A 277 17.89 -9.16 10.92
C LEU A 277 18.97 -8.88 9.87
N VAL A 278 19.09 -7.64 9.40
CA VAL A 278 20.10 -7.22 8.40
C VAL A 278 20.75 -5.90 8.85
N PRO A 279 22.03 -5.63 8.52
CA PRO A 279 22.62 -4.30 8.75
C PRO A 279 21.76 -3.21 8.11
N LEU A 280 21.59 -2.07 8.79
CA LEU A 280 20.61 -1.04 8.43
C LEU A 280 20.77 -0.58 6.97
N PRO A 281 19.81 -0.86 6.07
CA PRO A 281 19.99 -0.56 4.64
C PRO A 281 19.86 0.94 4.36
N ALA A 282 21.00 1.63 4.24
CA ALA A 282 21.12 3.08 4.06
C ALA A 282 20.19 3.71 3.00
N ALA A 283 19.84 2.94 1.96
CA ALA A 283 19.05 3.37 0.81
C ALA A 283 17.54 3.01 0.89
N TRP A 284 17.09 2.23 1.88
CA TRP A 284 15.66 1.90 2.04
C TRP A 284 14.87 3.07 2.66
N PRO A 285 13.60 3.26 2.27
CA PRO A 285 12.66 4.12 3.00
C PRO A 285 12.63 3.81 4.50
N VAL A 286 12.51 4.83 5.35
CA VAL A 286 12.42 4.64 6.80
C VAL A 286 10.95 4.45 7.25
N TYR A 287 10.65 3.36 7.95
CA TYR A 287 9.32 3.19 8.57
C TYR A 287 9.28 3.82 9.96
N VAL A 288 8.41 4.82 10.11
CA VAL A 288 8.27 5.64 11.31
C VAL A 288 6.79 5.87 11.64
N SER A 289 6.50 6.16 12.91
CA SER A 289 5.20 6.72 13.29
C SER A 289 5.00 8.10 12.66
N ASN A 290 3.73 8.54 12.60
CA ASN A 290 3.41 9.89 12.18
C ASN A 290 4.23 10.93 12.97
N ALA A 291 4.31 10.77 14.30
CA ALA A 291 5.04 11.64 15.24
C ALA A 291 6.49 11.89 14.82
N GLU A 292 7.23 10.79 14.63
CA GLU A 292 8.65 10.78 14.23
C GLU A 292 8.84 11.43 12.86
N ALA A 293 7.97 11.13 11.88
CA ALA A 293 8.03 11.76 10.56
C ALA A 293 7.88 13.29 10.66
N ARG A 294 6.97 13.81 11.49
CA ARG A 294 6.81 15.27 11.65
C ARG A 294 8.00 15.93 12.33
N ALA A 295 8.63 15.24 13.29
CA ALA A 295 9.81 15.74 13.98
C ALA A 295 11.02 15.81 13.03
N TYR A 296 11.28 14.74 12.29
CA TYR A 296 12.31 14.69 11.25
C TYR A 296 12.16 15.83 10.24
N ALA A 297 10.94 16.05 9.73
CA ALA A 297 10.68 17.09 8.72
C ALA A 297 11.01 18.50 9.20
N ARG A 298 10.59 18.81 10.43
CA ARG A 298 10.86 20.10 11.07
C ARG A 298 12.35 20.29 11.27
N TRP A 299 13.08 19.23 11.64
CA TRP A 299 14.54 19.24 11.73
C TRP A 299 15.22 19.48 10.38
N ARG A 300 14.70 18.90 9.28
CA ARG A 300 15.12 19.22 7.90
C ARG A 300 14.71 20.62 7.43
N GLY A 301 14.07 21.44 8.27
CA GLY A 301 13.65 22.80 7.95
C GLY A 301 12.46 22.90 7.00
N GLY A 302 11.78 21.78 6.73
CA GLY A 302 10.61 21.71 5.87
C GLY A 302 9.31 21.46 6.62
N ARG A 303 8.20 21.59 5.89
CA ARG A 303 6.86 21.28 6.38
C ARG A 303 6.38 20.01 5.71
N LEU A 304 6.01 19.08 6.56
CA LEU A 304 5.27 17.86 6.29
C LEU A 304 3.93 18.30 5.33
N PRO A 305 3.19 17.85 4.19
CA PRO A 305 2.02 18.60 3.64
C PRO A 305 0.69 17.76 3.46
N THR A 306 -0.27 18.24 2.67
CA THR A 306 -1.63 17.67 2.60
C THR A 306 -1.80 16.48 1.65
N GLU A 307 -2.87 15.71 1.84
CA GLU A 307 -3.36 14.70 0.89
C GLU A 307 -3.60 15.28 -0.52
N ALA A 308 -4.08 16.53 -0.61
CA ALA A 308 -4.23 17.22 -1.90
C ALA A 308 -2.89 17.50 -2.58
N GLU A 309 -1.84 17.83 -1.81
CA GLU A 309 -0.47 17.99 -2.30
C GLU A 309 0.13 16.64 -2.72
N PHE A 310 -0.08 15.58 -1.94
CA PHE A 310 0.28 14.21 -2.33
C PHE A 310 -0.38 13.80 -3.66
N GLN A 311 -1.71 13.94 -3.75
CA GLN A 311 -2.49 13.67 -4.96
C GLN A 311 -2.00 14.49 -6.17
N ARG A 312 -1.63 15.76 -5.94
CA ARG A 312 -1.08 16.67 -6.95
C ARG A 312 0.30 16.22 -7.43
N ALA A 313 1.17 15.70 -6.55
CA ALA A 313 2.50 15.21 -6.88
C ALA A 313 2.49 13.81 -7.52
N ALA A 314 1.56 12.95 -7.11
CA ALA A 314 1.38 11.60 -7.64
C ALA A 314 0.65 11.59 -8.99
N PHE A 315 -0.61 12.01 -9.04
CA PHE A 315 -1.50 11.79 -10.18
C PHE A 315 -1.64 13.02 -11.10
N GLY A 316 -1.39 14.23 -10.60
CA GLY A 316 -1.41 15.44 -11.44
C GLY A 316 -0.31 15.43 -12.51
N SER A 317 -0.55 16.06 -13.66
CA SER A 317 0.43 16.23 -14.75
C SER A 317 0.17 17.54 -15.52
N PRO A 318 1.09 18.00 -16.40
CA PRO A 318 0.87 19.20 -17.22
C PRO A 318 -0.39 19.14 -18.11
N ASP A 319 -0.82 17.94 -18.50
CA ASP A 319 -1.98 17.70 -19.37
C ASP A 319 -3.27 17.38 -18.60
N GLY A 320 -3.25 17.42 -17.26
CA GLY A 320 -4.36 17.00 -16.39
C GLY A 320 -3.99 15.83 -15.47
N GLU A 321 -4.98 15.16 -14.90
CA GLU A 321 -4.79 14.10 -13.90
C GLU A 321 -4.72 12.70 -14.55
N ARG A 322 -3.89 11.81 -13.98
CA ARG A 322 -3.61 10.43 -14.46
C ARG A 322 -4.29 9.38 -13.58
N LEU A 323 -4.43 8.16 -14.09
CA LEU A 323 -4.99 7.03 -13.34
C LEU A 323 -3.98 6.46 -12.32
N HIS A 324 -2.70 6.44 -12.70
CA HIS A 324 -1.55 6.10 -11.87
C HIS A 324 -0.45 7.15 -12.09
N PRO A 325 0.55 7.30 -11.21
CA PRO A 325 1.61 8.30 -11.40
C PRO A 325 2.32 8.17 -12.75
N TRP A 326 2.59 6.93 -13.16
CA TRP A 326 3.19 6.56 -14.45
C TRP A 326 2.25 6.69 -15.66
N GLY A 327 0.96 6.93 -15.47
CA GLY A 327 -0.02 7.11 -16.56
C GLY A 327 -1.24 6.20 -16.45
N CYS A 328 -1.36 5.26 -17.38
CA CYS A 328 -2.52 4.35 -17.50
C CYS A 328 -2.12 2.90 -17.84
N GLU A 329 -0.84 2.53 -17.68
CA GLU A 329 -0.42 1.13 -17.79
C GLU A 329 -0.80 0.35 -16.53
N THR A 330 -1.24 -0.90 -16.68
CA THR A 330 -1.68 -1.75 -15.56
C THR A 330 -0.58 -1.88 -14.49
N PRO A 331 -0.91 -1.71 -13.20
CA PRO A 331 0.04 -1.90 -12.11
C PRO A 331 0.74 -3.26 -12.17
N SER A 332 2.04 -3.26 -11.92
CA SER A 332 2.91 -4.45 -11.94
C SER A 332 4.27 -4.09 -11.33
N ALA A 333 5.04 -5.10 -10.91
CA ALA A 333 6.32 -4.96 -10.18
C ALA A 333 7.49 -4.31 -10.98
N VAL A 334 7.21 -3.58 -12.06
CA VAL A 334 8.14 -2.63 -12.71
C VAL A 334 7.87 -1.18 -12.30
N HIS A 335 6.74 -0.92 -11.64
CA HIS A 335 6.24 0.40 -11.25
C HIS A 335 6.37 0.69 -9.75
N GLY A 336 6.81 -0.27 -8.93
CA GLY A 336 6.89 -0.13 -7.49
C GLY A 336 6.86 -1.47 -6.75
N VAL A 337 6.96 -1.39 -5.42
CA VAL A 337 7.00 -2.55 -4.51
C VAL A 337 5.62 -2.77 -3.90
N PHE A 338 4.80 -3.58 -4.57
CA PHE A 338 3.42 -3.90 -4.17
C PHE A 338 3.00 -5.29 -4.68
N ASP A 339 1.78 -5.73 -4.33
CA ASP A 339 1.23 -7.06 -4.63
C ASP A 339 2.19 -8.23 -4.28
N PHE A 340 2.84 -8.14 -3.12
CA PHE A 340 3.75 -9.16 -2.57
C PHE A 340 5.01 -9.41 -3.43
N SER A 341 5.45 -8.43 -4.22
CA SER A 341 6.72 -8.49 -4.96
C SER A 341 7.96 -8.58 -4.06
N SER A 342 7.88 -8.00 -2.85
CA SER A 342 8.86 -8.13 -1.77
C SER A 342 8.15 -8.25 -0.42
N TRP A 343 8.89 -8.68 0.62
CA TRP A 343 8.44 -8.77 2.02
C TRP A 343 9.00 -7.64 2.90
N ASP A 344 9.98 -6.91 2.39
CA ASP A 344 10.65 -5.76 3.01
C ASP A 344 10.77 -4.64 1.94
N PRO A 345 11.03 -3.37 2.32
CA PRO A 345 11.25 -2.30 1.35
C PRO A 345 12.37 -2.60 0.35
N GLU A 346 12.35 -1.92 -0.80
CA GLU A 346 13.47 -1.87 -1.73
C GLU A 346 14.11 -0.48 -1.73
N PRO A 347 15.37 -0.31 -2.19
CA PRO A 347 16.05 0.97 -2.18
C PRO A 347 15.27 2.04 -2.96
N ALA A 348 15.17 3.23 -2.40
CA ALA A 348 14.43 4.33 -3.00
C ALA A 348 14.98 4.67 -4.40
N GLY A 349 14.08 4.90 -5.35
CA GLY A 349 14.36 5.19 -6.75
C GLY A 349 14.58 3.96 -7.64
N THR A 350 14.45 2.73 -7.13
CA THR A 350 14.72 1.50 -7.92
C THR A 350 13.64 1.15 -8.95
N HIS A 351 12.47 1.80 -8.91
CA HIS A 351 11.36 1.58 -9.86
C HIS A 351 11.08 2.82 -10.74
N PRO A 352 12.03 3.31 -11.56
CA PRO A 352 11.90 4.59 -12.28
C PRO A 352 10.80 4.62 -13.36
N LYS A 353 10.12 3.51 -13.64
CA LYS A 353 8.91 3.50 -14.47
C LYS A 353 7.64 3.85 -13.68
N GLY A 354 7.66 3.75 -12.35
CA GLY A 354 6.59 4.17 -11.45
C GLY A 354 6.49 5.69 -11.26
N ASN A 355 7.48 6.43 -11.73
CA ASN A 355 7.60 7.86 -11.49
C ASN A 355 6.37 8.67 -11.92
N SER A 356 6.06 9.69 -11.13
CA SER A 356 5.00 10.65 -11.43
C SER A 356 5.33 11.52 -12.65
N ALA A 357 4.36 12.31 -13.10
CA ALA A 357 4.56 13.30 -14.16
C ALA A 357 5.65 14.34 -13.86
N TRP A 358 6.03 14.50 -12.59
CA TRP A 358 7.00 15.47 -12.10
C TRP A 358 8.35 14.81 -11.76
N ASN A 359 8.51 13.52 -12.06
CA ASN A 359 9.68 12.71 -11.71
C ASN A 359 9.91 12.51 -10.20
N VAL A 360 8.84 12.52 -9.41
CA VAL A 360 8.84 11.99 -8.03
C VAL A 360 8.70 10.47 -8.10
N HIS A 361 9.49 9.75 -7.31
CA HIS A 361 9.61 8.29 -7.30
C HIS A 361 8.71 7.64 -6.24
N ASP A 362 8.49 6.33 -6.36
CA ASP A 362 7.98 5.40 -5.33
C ASP A 362 6.62 5.68 -4.66
N LEU A 363 5.89 6.76 -5.03
CA LEU A 363 4.56 7.18 -4.53
C LEU A 363 3.41 6.13 -4.59
N VAL A 364 3.67 4.89 -5.02
CA VAL A 364 2.76 3.73 -4.93
C VAL A 364 3.58 2.47 -4.63
N GLY A 365 3.37 1.91 -3.44
CA GLY A 365 4.14 0.77 -2.92
C GLY A 365 5.32 1.24 -2.06
N ASN A 366 6.23 0.33 -1.72
CA ASN A 366 7.39 0.53 -0.84
C ASN A 366 7.07 0.89 0.63
N GLY A 367 5.99 1.62 0.90
CA GLY A 367 5.46 1.93 2.24
C GLY A 367 4.13 2.73 2.16
N TRP A 368 3.67 3.24 3.30
CA TRP A 368 2.61 4.26 3.36
C TRP A 368 3.21 5.61 3.77
N GLU A 369 2.87 6.68 3.06
CA GLU A 369 3.34 8.03 3.35
C GLU A 369 2.36 8.82 4.26
N TRP A 370 2.91 9.61 5.19
CA TRP A 370 2.13 10.32 6.21
C TRP A 370 1.72 11.73 5.77
N THR A 371 0.43 11.98 5.53
CA THR A 371 -0.12 13.32 5.19
C THR A 371 -0.67 14.10 6.41
N THR A 372 -0.91 15.42 6.28
CA THR A 372 -1.54 16.25 7.35
C THR A 372 -3.03 16.04 7.44
N THR A 373 -3.63 15.42 6.44
CA THR A 373 -5.08 15.41 6.33
C THR A 373 -5.64 14.43 7.34
N THR A 374 -6.19 14.97 8.44
CA THR A 374 -7.03 14.21 9.34
C THR A 374 -8.27 13.76 8.56
N VAL A 375 -8.48 12.45 8.43
CA VAL A 375 -9.71 11.89 7.84
C VAL A 375 -10.92 12.52 8.55
N PRO A 376 -11.79 13.27 7.85
CA PRO A 376 -12.94 13.90 8.49
C PRO A 376 -13.91 12.82 8.98
N GLY A 377 -14.60 13.10 10.10
CA GLY A 377 -15.49 12.12 10.74
C GLY A 377 -16.59 11.64 9.78
N ILE A 378 -16.49 10.37 9.36
CA ILE A 378 -17.27 9.81 8.24
C ILE A 378 -18.78 9.97 8.48
N SER A 379 -19.40 10.79 7.61
CA SER A 379 -20.83 11.03 7.59
C SER A 379 -21.56 9.74 7.22
N SER A 380 -22.47 9.29 8.08
CA SER A 380 -22.96 7.91 8.09
C SER A 380 -24.05 7.65 7.03
N HIS A 381 -23.74 7.89 5.76
CA HIS A 381 -24.70 7.84 4.65
C HIS A 381 -24.46 6.66 3.70
N GLY A 382 -23.21 6.21 3.53
CA GLY A 382 -22.90 4.97 2.80
C GLY A 382 -23.55 3.71 3.41
N VAL A 383 -23.68 2.64 2.62
CA VAL A 383 -24.18 1.34 3.13
C VAL A 383 -23.05 0.48 3.69
N VAL A 384 -21.88 0.47 3.06
CA VAL A 384 -20.64 -0.07 3.64
C VAL A 384 -20.37 0.60 5.00
N SER A 385 -20.53 1.93 5.05
CA SER A 385 -20.55 2.70 6.30
C SER A 385 -21.48 2.09 7.35
N ARG A 386 -22.70 1.65 6.98
CA ARG A 386 -23.68 1.06 7.90
C ARG A 386 -23.35 -0.37 8.33
N ILE A 387 -22.63 -1.16 7.52
CA ILE A 387 -22.09 -2.46 7.95
C ILE A 387 -20.96 -2.26 8.96
N LEU A 388 -19.95 -1.46 8.62
CA LEU A 388 -18.81 -1.18 9.51
C LEU A 388 -19.27 -0.44 10.77
N SER A 389 -20.15 0.55 10.63
CA SER A 389 -20.77 1.25 11.77
C SER A 389 -21.69 0.36 12.62
N GLY A 390 -22.25 -0.71 12.06
CA GLY A 390 -23.00 -1.70 12.82
C GLY A 390 -22.11 -2.46 13.81
N LEU A 391 -20.81 -2.58 13.48
CA LEU A 391 -19.78 -3.20 14.32
C LEU A 391 -19.10 -2.18 15.26
N LEU A 392 -18.99 -0.90 14.85
CA LEU A 392 -18.24 0.14 15.57
C LEU A 392 -19.10 1.08 16.45
N ARG A 393 -20.35 1.40 16.08
CA ARG A 393 -21.11 2.53 16.68
C ARG A 393 -21.99 2.19 17.90
N ARG A 394 -21.57 1.26 18.79
CA ARG A 394 -22.28 1.01 20.07
C ARG A 394 -21.76 1.79 21.29
N ARG A 395 -20.88 2.79 21.13
CA ARG A 395 -20.51 3.66 22.28
C ARG A 395 -20.18 5.15 22.10
N ALA A 396 -19.86 5.65 20.91
CA ALA A 396 -19.44 7.05 20.72
C ALA A 396 -20.44 8.12 21.23
N ARG A 397 -21.76 7.85 21.20
CA ARG A 397 -22.85 8.78 21.59
C ARG A 397 -22.97 9.06 23.11
N ARG A 398 -21.88 9.08 23.87
CA ARG A 398 -21.91 9.45 25.31
C ARG A 398 -20.92 10.53 25.77
N ASP A 399 -19.86 10.83 25.02
CA ASP A 399 -18.92 11.93 25.36
C ASP A 399 -19.09 13.20 24.51
N GLU A 400 -19.96 13.18 23.48
CA GLU A 400 -20.37 14.37 22.71
C GLU A 400 -20.91 15.51 23.61
N GLY A 401 -21.38 15.18 24.82
CA GLY A 401 -21.84 16.16 25.82
C GLY A 401 -20.75 16.95 26.55
N ARG A 402 -19.45 16.64 26.38
CA ARG A 402 -18.34 17.37 27.04
C ARG A 402 -17.48 18.22 26.09
N VAL A 403 -17.32 17.81 24.84
CA VAL A 403 -16.43 18.49 23.85
C VAL A 403 -16.98 19.86 23.39
N ALA A 404 -18.23 20.19 23.71
CA ALA A 404 -18.92 21.39 23.22
C ALA A 404 -18.44 22.75 23.80
N ARG A 405 -17.49 22.77 24.76
CA ARG A 405 -17.09 24.02 25.45
C ARG A 405 -15.78 24.67 24.96
N ASP A 406 -14.84 23.91 24.40
CA ASP A 406 -13.50 24.43 24.09
C ASP A 406 -13.33 24.96 22.65
N ARG A 407 -14.37 24.85 21.80
CA ARG A 407 -14.40 25.35 20.41
C ARG A 407 -14.22 26.87 20.23
N ALA A 408 -14.00 27.63 21.30
CA ALA A 408 -13.88 29.09 21.27
C ALA A 408 -12.43 29.63 21.21
N ARG A 409 -11.39 28.80 21.44
CA ARG A 409 -9.99 29.28 21.50
C ARG A 409 -8.94 28.27 20.99
N ALA A 410 -8.77 28.17 19.67
CA ALA A 410 -7.49 27.84 19.04
C ALA A 410 -7.46 28.42 17.62
N ALA A 411 -6.35 29.06 17.22
CA ALA A 411 -6.14 29.51 15.85
C ALA A 411 -5.51 28.40 14.99
N ALA A 412 -5.54 28.53 13.66
CA ALA A 412 -5.16 27.48 12.72
C ALA A 412 -3.68 27.06 12.79
N SER A 413 -3.42 25.74 12.72
CA SER A 413 -2.10 25.11 12.58
C SER A 413 -2.21 23.80 11.76
N HIS A 414 -1.36 23.59 10.74
CA HIS A 414 -1.40 22.46 9.76
C HIS A 414 -0.14 21.51 9.91
N VAL A 415 0.16 20.53 8.98
CA VAL A 415 1.43 19.67 8.79
C VAL A 415 1.38 18.17 9.32
N PRO A 416 1.64 17.03 8.56
CA PRO A 416 2.90 16.72 7.78
C PRO A 416 2.90 15.82 6.39
N GLN A 417 3.73 15.33 5.34
CA GLN A 417 5.07 15.05 4.52
C GLN A 417 6.10 16.13 3.84
N LEU A 418 7.39 15.92 3.49
CA LEU A 418 8.34 17.09 3.33
C LEU A 418 8.08 18.13 2.17
N VAL A 419 8.02 19.44 2.49
CA VAL A 419 7.80 20.61 1.59
C VAL A 419 8.50 21.91 2.06
N SER A 420 8.99 22.76 1.15
CA SER A 420 9.59 24.08 1.47
C SER A 420 8.65 25.07 2.21
N PRO A 421 9.11 25.78 3.26
CA PRO A 421 8.31 26.77 3.98
C PRO A 421 8.23 28.14 3.29
N THR A 422 8.98 28.39 2.22
CA THR A 422 9.06 29.72 1.58
C THR A 422 9.13 29.66 0.05
N VAL A 423 8.11 30.19 -0.63
CA VAL A 423 8.12 30.50 -2.08
C VAL A 423 7.95 32.02 -2.28
N PRO A 424 9.04 32.81 -2.34
CA PRO A 424 8.97 34.21 -2.68
C PRO A 424 8.91 34.40 -4.21
N ILE A 425 7.73 34.69 -4.76
CA ILE A 425 7.59 35.05 -6.18
C ILE A 425 8.41 36.32 -6.47
N ARG A 426 9.40 36.23 -7.36
CA ARG A 426 9.95 37.39 -8.09
C ARG A 426 10.16 37.08 -9.56
N ILE A 427 9.85 38.09 -10.38
CA ILE A 427 9.83 38.04 -11.85
C ILE A 427 11.23 38.27 -12.41
N CYS A 428 11.49 37.74 -13.61
CA CYS A 428 12.76 37.82 -14.33
C CYS A 428 13.31 39.25 -14.48
N HIS A 429 14.63 39.44 -14.28
CA HIS A 429 15.56 39.94 -15.31
C HIS A 429 17.04 39.83 -14.86
N PHE A 430 17.96 39.81 -15.83
CA PHE A 430 19.43 39.67 -15.71
C PHE A 430 20.12 40.98 -15.26
N PRO A 431 21.44 41.03 -14.89
CA PRO A 431 22.50 40.05 -15.20
C PRO A 431 23.48 39.63 -14.06
N LEU A 432 24.30 38.61 -14.37
CA LEU A 432 25.38 38.07 -13.54
C LEU A 432 26.68 38.92 -13.59
N ARG A 433 27.19 39.37 -12.43
CA ARG A 433 28.60 39.75 -12.12
C ARG A 433 28.80 39.72 -10.59
N HIS A 434 29.94 39.38 -9.99
CA HIS A 434 31.12 38.60 -10.40
C HIS A 434 31.81 38.07 -9.12
N GLY A 435 32.58 36.98 -9.22
CA GLY A 435 33.48 36.54 -8.14
C GLY A 435 34.86 37.26 -8.17
N PRO A 436 35.74 37.00 -7.19
CA PRO A 436 37.09 37.58 -7.14
C PRO A 436 38.00 37.16 -8.32
N PRO A 437 39.03 37.96 -8.66
CA PRO A 437 39.80 37.76 -9.90
C PRO A 437 40.98 36.78 -9.77
N PRO A 438 41.26 35.95 -10.80
CA PRO A 438 42.55 35.28 -10.97
C PRO A 438 43.60 36.22 -11.60
N GLN A 439 44.89 35.96 -11.35
CA GLN A 439 46.01 36.77 -11.87
C GLN A 439 46.43 36.40 -13.31
N PRO A 440 46.82 37.37 -14.16
CA PRO A 440 47.47 37.16 -15.45
C PRO A 440 48.96 37.63 -15.46
N PRO A 441 49.74 37.41 -16.53
CA PRO A 441 49.91 36.16 -17.28
C PRO A 441 51.40 35.87 -17.60
N LYS A 442 51.70 34.77 -18.31
CA LYS A 442 52.88 34.67 -19.19
C LYS A 442 52.47 34.15 -20.58
N LEU A 443 53.14 34.62 -21.63
CA LEU A 443 52.75 34.43 -23.03
C LEU A 443 53.31 33.13 -23.63
N GLY A 444 52.62 32.59 -24.65
CA GLY A 444 53.06 31.43 -25.43
C GLY A 444 52.19 31.13 -26.66
N SER A 445 52.37 31.90 -27.74
CA SER A 445 52.05 31.61 -29.17
C SER A 445 50.90 30.66 -29.58
N SER A 446 49.93 31.20 -30.32
CA SER A 446 48.99 30.51 -31.24
C SER A 446 49.65 30.20 -32.62
N PRO A 447 48.97 29.73 -33.69
CA PRO A 447 47.57 29.30 -33.90
C PRO A 447 47.44 27.88 -34.55
N THR A 448 46.27 27.29 -34.88
CA THR A 448 45.42 27.59 -36.06
C THR A 448 43.96 27.05 -35.99
N THR A 449 43.07 27.77 -36.71
CA THR A 449 41.77 27.43 -37.36
C THR A 449 41.15 26.00 -37.24
N SER A 450 39.82 25.82 -37.26
CA SER A 450 38.83 26.47 -38.16
C SER A 450 37.35 26.45 -37.67
N ARG A 451 36.45 27.06 -38.46
CA ARG A 451 34.98 27.18 -38.25
C ARG A 451 34.21 25.96 -38.78
N THR A 452 32.97 25.75 -38.33
CA THR A 452 31.73 25.55 -39.15
C THR A 452 30.48 25.74 -38.25
N THR A 453 29.26 25.82 -38.82
CA THR A 453 28.05 26.39 -38.17
C THR A 453 26.74 25.63 -38.46
N TRP A 454 25.71 25.96 -37.66
CA TRP A 454 24.25 25.90 -37.92
C TRP A 454 23.38 24.65 -37.62
N ARG A 455 22.26 24.99 -36.95
CA ARG A 455 20.86 24.52 -37.07
C ARG A 455 20.33 23.36 -36.22
N CYS A 456 19.22 23.67 -35.54
CA CYS A 456 18.29 22.74 -34.92
C CYS A 456 17.28 22.18 -35.94
N HIS A 457 16.70 21.03 -35.64
CA HIS A 457 15.39 20.61 -36.17
C HIS A 457 14.50 20.10 -35.04
N ARG A 458 13.24 20.53 -35.03
CA ARG A 458 12.16 19.79 -34.34
C ARG A 458 11.83 18.55 -35.18
N VAL A 459 11.49 17.45 -34.52
CA VAL A 459 10.80 16.32 -35.13
C VAL A 459 9.49 16.11 -34.38
N SER A 460 8.41 15.87 -35.12
CA SER A 460 7.10 15.53 -34.59
C SER A 460 6.46 14.56 -35.59
N CYS A 461 6.08 13.37 -35.12
CA CYS A 461 5.40 12.35 -35.92
C CYS A 461 4.26 11.71 -35.11
N PRO A 462 3.24 11.12 -35.76
CA PRO A 462 1.87 11.20 -35.24
C PRO A 462 1.26 9.86 -34.81
N ARG A 463 0.08 9.96 -34.17
CA ARG A 463 -0.84 8.84 -33.95
C ARG A 463 -1.23 8.18 -35.29
N SER A 464 -1.44 6.86 -35.28
CA SER A 464 -2.11 6.12 -36.35
C SER A 464 -3.28 5.30 -35.79
N THR A 465 -4.42 5.40 -36.46
CA THR A 465 -5.63 4.61 -36.17
C THR A 465 -6.17 4.08 -37.49
N SER A 466 -6.38 2.77 -37.61
CA SER A 466 -7.17 2.19 -38.71
C SER A 466 -7.80 0.86 -38.31
N THR A 467 -9.01 0.63 -38.80
CA THR A 467 -9.87 -0.51 -38.45
C THR A 467 -10.26 -1.31 -39.71
N THR A 468 -10.33 -2.64 -39.59
CA THR A 468 -11.02 -3.58 -40.51
C THR A 468 -10.49 -3.64 -41.97
N ARG A 469 -10.54 -4.77 -42.70
CA ARG A 469 -11.70 -5.64 -42.96
C ARG A 469 -11.29 -7.03 -43.51
N SER A 470 -12.25 -7.94 -43.61
CA SER A 470 -12.12 -9.37 -43.94
C SER A 470 -11.98 -9.73 -45.43
N GLY A 471 -11.33 -10.88 -45.73
CA GLY A 471 -11.45 -11.59 -47.02
C GLY A 471 -11.06 -13.07 -46.94
N ARG A 472 -11.89 -13.99 -47.46
CA ARG A 472 -11.63 -15.46 -47.53
C ARG A 472 -11.20 -15.90 -48.93
N ARG A 473 -10.37 -16.95 -49.03
CA ARG A 473 -10.49 -18.03 -50.05
C ARG A 473 -9.62 -19.25 -49.70
N CYS A 474 -10.00 -20.42 -50.20
CA CYS A 474 -9.31 -21.71 -50.02
C CYS A 474 -9.11 -22.42 -51.36
N SER A 475 -7.99 -23.14 -51.58
CA SER A 475 -7.95 -24.32 -52.46
C SER A 475 -6.71 -25.21 -52.29
N ARG A 476 -6.97 -26.48 -51.95
CA ARG A 476 -6.11 -27.67 -51.76
C ARG A 476 -5.18 -28.06 -52.94
N ARG A 477 -4.35 -29.11 -52.65
CA ARG A 477 -3.71 -30.14 -53.53
C ARG A 477 -2.26 -29.83 -54.01
N SER A 478 -1.34 -30.82 -54.14
CA SER A 478 -1.38 -32.27 -53.79
C SER A 478 -0.02 -32.99 -53.92
N ALA A 479 0.15 -34.09 -53.16
CA ALA A 479 1.02 -35.26 -53.44
C ALA A 479 2.56 -35.04 -53.35
N SER A 480 3.40 -36.07 -53.17
CA SER A 480 3.21 -37.52 -53.33
C SER A 480 3.22 -38.34 -52.02
N SER A 481 3.98 -39.44 -51.94
CA SER A 481 3.75 -40.55 -50.97
C SER A 481 4.82 -41.67 -50.98
N ARG A 482 4.79 -42.54 -49.95
CA ARG A 482 5.43 -43.88 -49.75
C ARG A 482 6.82 -43.86 -49.06
N GLY A 483 7.16 -44.80 -48.16
CA GLY A 483 6.30 -45.78 -47.44
C GLY A 483 7.05 -47.02 -46.87
N THR A 484 6.52 -47.60 -45.77
CA THR A 484 6.73 -48.98 -45.23
C THR A 484 8.15 -49.45 -44.80
N ALA A 485 8.36 -50.39 -43.86
CA ALA A 485 7.59 -50.85 -42.68
C ALA A 485 8.42 -51.85 -41.81
N SER A 486 8.10 -51.96 -40.51
CA SER A 486 8.28 -53.14 -39.60
C SER A 486 9.71 -53.55 -39.12
N ARG A 487 9.91 -54.44 -38.10
CA ARG A 487 9.27 -54.69 -36.78
C ARG A 487 9.97 -55.85 -36.00
N ALA A 488 10.56 -55.60 -34.82
CA ALA A 488 10.90 -56.57 -33.75
C ALA A 488 11.16 -55.76 -32.45
N GLN A 489 10.71 -56.08 -31.22
CA GLN A 489 10.85 -57.28 -30.35
C GLN A 489 12.27 -57.49 -29.78
N SER A 490 12.49 -57.75 -28.47
CA SER A 490 11.59 -57.77 -27.29
C SER A 490 12.35 -57.93 -25.95
N SER A 491 11.72 -57.56 -24.82
CA SER A 491 11.90 -58.08 -23.42
C SER A 491 13.30 -58.03 -22.73
N GLY A 492 13.41 -57.80 -21.41
CA GLY A 492 12.42 -57.41 -20.39
C GLY A 492 12.84 -57.70 -18.92
N SER A 493 11.97 -57.32 -17.98
CA SER A 493 11.77 -57.89 -16.61
C SER A 493 12.74 -57.59 -15.44
N SER A 494 12.11 -57.23 -14.30
CA SER A 494 12.41 -57.64 -12.89
C SER A 494 12.97 -56.65 -11.84
N SER A 495 12.03 -56.08 -11.07
CA SER A 495 11.83 -56.29 -9.61
C SER A 495 12.76 -55.75 -8.49
N VAL A 496 12.20 -54.80 -7.71
CA VAL A 496 12.02 -54.72 -6.22
C VAL A 496 13.18 -55.08 -5.25
N ILE A 497 13.52 -54.16 -4.33
CA ILE A 497 13.55 -54.30 -2.82
C ILE A 497 14.04 -52.98 -2.17
N ALA A 498 13.82 -52.79 -0.86
CA ALA A 498 13.96 -51.52 -0.11
C ALA A 498 14.82 -51.64 1.19
N ALA A 499 14.71 -50.64 2.09
CA ALA A 499 15.45 -50.40 3.34
C ALA A 499 16.85 -49.77 3.17
N SER A 500 17.29 -48.84 4.03
CA SER A 500 16.80 -48.48 5.38
C SER A 500 16.38 -47.01 5.51
#